data_AF-A0A0D8XSV5-F1
#
_entry.id   AF-A0A0D8XSV5-F1
#
_cell.length_a   1.000
_cell.length_b   1.000
_cell.length_c   1.000
_cell.angle_alpha   90.00
_cell.angle_beta   90.00
_cell.angle_gamma   90.00
#
_symmetry.space_group_name_H-M   'P 1'
#
loop_
_entity.id
_entity.type
_entity.pdbx_description
1 polymer ?
#
loop_
_entity_poly.entity_id
_entity_poly.type
_entity_poly.pdbx_seq_one_letter_code
_entity_poly.pdbx_strand_id
1 'polypeptide(L)'
;MKIRIINNFVEEIVCLEQAANEIVGRASPDFVKKHEIQVGFEGSFGDRHVNPRSLKSIFLGNLVCCEGIVTKCSTVRPKVVKSVHYCPATKKTLEKKYRDLTSYDSFPSSNIYPKEVRGIGFIMIRMAL
;
A
#
# COMPACT_ATOMS: atom_id res chain seq x y z
N MET A 1 22.23 7.99 -7.69
CA MET A 1 21.00 7.21 -7.42
C MET A 1 21.09 6.32 -6.17
N LYS A 2 22.23 5.65 -5.86
CA LYS A 2 22.36 4.67 -4.75
C LYS A 2 22.03 5.14 -3.32
N ILE A 3 22.13 6.43 -2.99
CA ILE A 3 22.03 6.92 -1.60
C ILE A 3 20.65 7.54 -1.28
N ARG A 4 19.87 7.95 -2.30
CA ARG A 4 18.61 8.68 -2.09
C ARG A 4 17.49 7.81 -1.55
N ILE A 5 17.30 6.61 -2.12
CA ILE A 5 16.26 5.65 -1.70
C ILE A 5 16.40 5.30 -0.21
N ILE A 6 17.64 5.19 0.26
CA ILE A 6 17.88 4.85 1.65
C ILE A 6 17.49 6.03 2.57
N ASN A 7 17.83 7.27 2.18
CA ASN A 7 17.57 8.49 2.96
C ASN A 7 16.14 9.03 2.91
N ASN A 8 15.45 8.83 1.79
CA ASN A 8 14.10 9.31 1.57
C ASN A 8 13.32 8.21 0.85
N PHE A 9 12.82 7.26 1.63
CA PHE A 9 12.24 6.04 1.09
C PHE A 9 10.86 6.25 0.46
N VAL A 10 10.03 7.06 1.12
CA VAL A 10 8.57 7.13 0.84
C VAL A 10 8.28 7.67 -0.57
N GLU A 11 9.01 8.67 -1.04
CA GLU A 11 8.80 9.22 -2.39
C GLU A 11 9.31 8.28 -3.49
N GLU A 12 10.43 7.59 -3.22
CA GLU A 12 11.10 6.75 -4.19
C GLU A 12 10.35 5.42 -4.40
N ILE A 13 9.78 4.84 -3.34
CA ILE A 13 9.02 3.59 -3.44
C ILE A 13 7.78 3.73 -4.31
N VAL A 14 7.06 4.85 -4.20
CA VAL A 14 5.88 5.11 -5.03
C VAL A 14 6.24 5.18 -6.51
N CYS A 15 7.35 5.86 -6.84
CA CYS A 15 7.85 5.94 -8.21
C CYS A 15 8.26 4.56 -8.75
N LEU A 16 8.91 3.75 -7.92
CA LEU A 16 9.35 2.40 -8.30
C LEU A 16 8.18 1.45 -8.52
N GLU A 17 7.17 1.47 -7.65
CA GLU A 17 5.96 0.67 -7.83
C GLU A 17 5.21 1.07 -9.10
N GLN A 18 5.14 2.37 -9.42
CA GLN A 18 4.52 2.84 -10.66
C GLN A 18 5.28 2.38 -11.90
N ALA A 19 6.61 2.50 -11.90
CA ALA A 19 7.45 2.04 -13.01
C ALA A 19 7.36 0.51 -13.18
N ALA A 20 7.36 -0.25 -12.09
CA ALA A 20 7.17 -1.70 -12.12
C ALA A 20 5.80 -2.08 -12.68
N ASN A 21 4.73 -1.38 -12.27
CA ASN A 21 3.39 -1.58 -12.82
C ASN A 21 3.35 -1.31 -14.33
N GLU A 22 4.05 -0.29 -14.83
CA GLU A 22 4.11 -0.01 -16.28
C GLU A 22 4.85 -1.10 -17.05
N ILE A 23 6.00 -1.56 -16.55
CA ILE A 23 6.81 -2.61 -17.18
C ILE A 23 6.04 -3.93 -17.22
N VAL A 24 5.45 -4.33 -16.10
CA VAL A 24 4.64 -5.56 -16.04
C VAL A 24 3.37 -5.40 -16.86
N GLY A 25 2.78 -4.19 -16.93
CA GLY A 25 1.64 -3.91 -17.79
C GLY A 25 1.92 -4.11 -19.27
N ARG A 26 3.14 -3.82 -19.72
CA ARG A 26 3.60 -4.09 -21.10
C ARG A 26 3.83 -5.59 -21.35
N ALA A 27 4.32 -6.32 -20.35
CA ALA A 27 4.62 -7.75 -20.49
C ALA A 27 3.38 -8.65 -20.34
N SER A 28 2.52 -8.36 -19.36
CA SER A 28 1.34 -9.16 -19.00
C SER A 28 0.17 -8.27 -18.50
N PRO A 29 -0.66 -7.74 -19.41
CA PRO A 29 -1.73 -6.80 -19.05
C PRO A 29 -2.83 -7.43 -18.17
N ASP A 30 -3.01 -8.75 -18.22
CA ASP A 30 -4.01 -9.44 -17.41
C ASP A 30 -3.62 -9.55 -15.93
N PHE A 31 -2.32 -9.54 -15.65
CA PHE A 31 -1.80 -9.65 -14.28
C PHE A 31 -2.05 -8.36 -13.51
N VAL A 32 -1.75 -7.20 -14.11
CA VAL A 32 -1.92 -5.86 -13.53
C VAL A 32 -3.39 -5.53 -13.24
N LYS A 33 -4.34 -6.09 -14.01
CA LYS A 33 -5.77 -5.89 -13.74
C LYS A 33 -6.26 -6.62 -12.49
N LYS A 34 -5.59 -7.72 -12.11
CA LYS A 34 -6.03 -8.60 -11.01
C LYS A 34 -5.25 -8.36 -9.71
N HIS A 35 -4.00 -7.92 -9.81
CA HIS A 35 -3.10 -7.76 -8.66
C HIS A 35 -2.47 -6.37 -8.64
N GLU A 36 -2.31 -5.81 -7.44
CA GLU A 36 -1.46 -4.64 -7.23
C GLU A 36 0.00 -5.09 -7.08
N ILE A 37 0.91 -4.44 -7.82
CA ILE A 37 2.34 -4.77 -7.80
C ILE A 37 3.02 -3.93 -6.73
N GLN A 38 3.79 -4.60 -5.89
CA GLN A 38 4.63 -4.00 -4.85
C GLN A 38 6.09 -4.36 -5.09
N VAL A 39 6.99 -3.52 -4.61
CA VAL A 39 8.43 -3.72 -4.74
C VAL A 39 9.05 -3.89 -3.35
N GLY A 40 9.80 -4.98 -3.18
CA GLY A 40 10.59 -5.25 -1.97
C GLY A 40 12.07 -4.94 -2.19
N PHE A 41 12.78 -4.64 -1.10
CA PHE A 41 14.23 -4.45 -1.12
C PHE A 41 14.91 -5.51 -0.27
N GLU A 42 15.95 -6.11 -0.83
CA GLU A 42 16.82 -7.07 -0.16
C GLU A 42 18.28 -6.72 -0.50
N GLY A 43 19.19 -6.95 0.45
CA GLY A 43 20.61 -6.76 0.25
C GLY A 43 21.35 -6.21 1.47
N SER A 44 22.57 -5.73 1.24
CA SER A 44 23.40 -5.11 2.28
C SER A 44 23.12 -3.62 2.39
N PHE A 45 22.64 -3.19 3.57
CA PHE A 45 22.30 -1.79 3.87
C PHE A 45 23.42 -1.02 4.60
N GLY A 46 24.59 -1.64 4.78
CA GLY A 46 25.77 -1.02 5.40
C GLY A 46 25.48 -0.46 6.80
N ASP A 47 25.75 0.83 6.98
CA ASP A 47 25.58 1.55 8.26
C ASP A 47 24.12 1.62 8.77
N ARG A 48 23.16 1.16 7.98
CA ARG A 48 21.73 1.10 8.36
C ARG A 48 21.26 -0.28 8.79
N HIS A 49 22.22 -1.16 9.00
CA HIS A 49 22.02 -2.41 9.69
C HIS A 49 21.99 -2.13 11.20
N VAL A 50 20.81 -2.24 11.81
CA VAL A 50 20.56 -1.83 13.19
C VAL A 50 19.88 -2.93 13.99
N ASN A 51 19.94 -2.81 15.31
CA ASN A 51 19.21 -3.66 16.23
C ASN A 51 18.08 -2.83 16.85
N PRO A 52 17.03 -3.45 17.44
CA PRO A 52 15.96 -2.73 18.13
C PRO A 52 16.46 -1.71 19.17
N ARG A 53 17.63 -1.97 19.79
CA ARG A 53 18.28 -1.04 20.73
C ARG A 53 18.92 0.18 20.06
N SER A 54 19.42 0.06 18.83
CA SER A 54 20.08 1.14 18.08
C SER A 54 19.17 1.84 17.06
N LEU A 55 17.93 1.38 16.89
CA LEU A 55 16.90 2.03 16.07
C LEU A 55 16.44 3.36 16.73
N LYS A 56 17.16 4.44 16.42
CA LYS A 56 16.93 5.80 16.94
C LYS A 56 16.11 6.66 15.96
N SER A 57 15.59 7.79 16.43
CA SER A 57 14.79 8.76 15.65
C SER A 57 15.51 9.35 14.43
N ILE A 58 16.84 9.26 14.36
CA ILE A 58 17.63 9.63 13.17
C ILE A 58 17.27 8.79 11.93
N PHE A 59 16.61 7.65 12.12
CA PHE A 59 16.16 6.77 11.05
C PHE A 59 14.68 6.99 10.65
N LEU A 60 14.06 8.11 11.04
CA LEU A 60 12.73 8.47 10.53
C LEU A 60 12.81 8.81 9.03
N GLY A 61 11.86 8.28 8.24
CA GLY A 61 11.83 8.45 6.77
C GLY A 61 12.88 7.64 6.00
N ASN A 62 13.73 6.92 6.74
CA ASN A 62 14.85 6.15 6.23
C ASN A 62 14.48 4.67 6.06
N LEU A 63 15.01 4.03 5.01
CA LEU A 63 14.99 2.57 4.91
C LEU A 63 16.14 1.99 5.74
N VAL A 64 15.82 1.03 6.61
CA VAL A 64 16.76 0.37 7.53
C VAL A 64 16.56 -1.14 7.55
N CYS A 65 17.60 -1.88 7.86
CA CYS A 65 17.54 -3.32 8.10
C CYS A 65 17.66 -3.58 9.60
N CYS A 66 16.68 -4.26 10.19
CA CYS A 66 16.63 -4.50 11.63
C CYS A 66 16.72 -5.99 11.94
N GLU A 67 17.68 -6.39 12.77
CA GLU A 67 17.86 -7.80 13.19
C GLU A 67 17.42 -8.02 14.64
N GLY A 68 16.75 -9.13 14.91
CA GLY A 68 16.32 -9.49 16.25
C GLY A 68 15.51 -10.79 16.32
N ILE A 69 15.18 -11.19 17.56
CA ILE A 69 14.38 -12.39 17.85
C ILE A 69 12.91 -12.01 17.88
N VAL A 70 12.08 -12.74 17.12
CA VAL A 70 10.62 -12.59 17.15
C VAL A 70 10.08 -13.22 18.43
N THR A 71 9.53 -12.41 19.34
CA THR A 71 9.01 -12.87 20.63
C THR A 71 7.49 -13.07 20.65
N LYS A 72 6.76 -12.43 19.73
CA LYS A 72 5.31 -12.51 19.65
C LYS A 72 4.82 -12.29 18.22
N CYS A 73 3.93 -13.16 17.76
CA CYS A 73 3.20 -12.99 16.51
C CYS A 73 1.77 -12.50 16.80
N SER A 74 1.29 -11.52 16.06
CA SER A 74 -0.11 -11.07 16.13
C SER A 74 -1.02 -11.93 15.23
N THR A 75 -2.30 -12.02 15.57
CA THR A 75 -3.31 -12.61 14.69
C THR A 75 -3.41 -11.84 13.38
N VAL A 76 -3.52 -12.55 12.27
CA VAL A 76 -3.77 -11.97 10.94
C VAL A 76 -5.14 -11.28 10.95
N ARG A 77 -5.14 -9.97 10.67
CA ARG A 77 -6.36 -9.16 10.56
C ARG A 77 -6.43 -8.59 9.15
N PRO A 78 -7.41 -8.99 8.33
CA PRO A 78 -7.54 -8.47 6.97
C PRO A 78 -7.90 -6.97 7.01
N LYS A 79 -7.28 -6.18 6.10
CA LYS A 79 -7.47 -4.73 6.04
C LYS A 79 -8.22 -4.39 4.76
N VAL A 80 -9.33 -3.66 4.85
CA VAL A 80 -10.06 -3.27 3.65
C VAL A 80 -9.25 -2.25 2.85
N VAL A 81 -8.86 -2.60 1.63
CA VAL A 81 -8.09 -1.71 0.73
C VAL A 81 -8.96 -1.12 -0.37
N LYS A 82 -9.90 -1.90 -0.90
CA LYS A 82 -10.80 -1.45 -1.98
C LYS A 82 -12.20 -2.04 -1.82
N SER A 83 -13.22 -1.25 -2.10
CA SER A 83 -14.60 -1.71 -2.21
C SER A 83 -15.18 -1.35 -3.58
N VAL A 84 -15.99 -2.25 -4.13
CA VAL A 84 -16.75 -2.05 -5.37
C VAL A 84 -18.23 -2.10 -5.03
N HIS A 85 -18.91 -1.01 -5.35
CA HIS A 85 -20.33 -0.78 -5.12
C HIS A 85 -21.06 -0.73 -6.45
N TYR A 86 -22.31 -1.16 -6.45
CA TYR A 86 -23.17 -1.13 -7.62
C TYR A 86 -24.47 -0.43 -7.29
N CYS A 87 -24.92 0.40 -8.20
CA CYS A 87 -26.22 1.04 -8.12
C CYS A 87 -27.19 0.36 -9.08
N PRO A 88 -28.24 -0.31 -8.59
CA PRO A 88 -29.24 -0.95 -9.45
C PRO A 88 -29.98 0.06 -10.34
N ALA A 89 -30.26 1.27 -9.84
CA ALA A 89 -31.04 2.28 -10.55
C ALA A 89 -30.29 2.86 -11.75
N THR A 90 -28.97 3.06 -11.64
CA THR A 90 -28.15 3.64 -12.72
C THR A 90 -27.35 2.58 -13.49
N LYS A 91 -27.34 1.32 -13.02
CA LYS A 91 -26.50 0.22 -13.51
C LYS A 91 -24.99 0.54 -13.52
N LYS A 92 -24.56 1.51 -12.70
CA LYS A 92 -23.16 1.94 -12.60
C LYS A 92 -22.47 1.28 -11.41
N THR A 93 -21.19 0.97 -11.58
CA THR A 93 -20.29 0.54 -10.52
C THR A 93 -19.45 1.73 -10.03
N LEU A 94 -19.28 1.83 -8.72
CA LEU A 94 -18.38 2.78 -8.07
C LEU A 94 -17.30 2.02 -7.31
N GLU A 95 -16.06 2.40 -7.52
CA GLU A 95 -14.94 1.86 -6.77
C GLU A 95 -14.43 2.89 -5.77
N LYS A 96 -14.26 2.47 -4.51
CA LYS A 96 -13.65 3.28 -3.46
C LYS A 96 -12.37 2.59 -2.98
N LYS A 97 -11.24 3.28 -3.08
CA LYS A 97 -9.98 2.86 -2.44
C LYS A 97 -9.91 3.48 -1.03
N TYR A 98 -9.49 2.69 -0.06
CA TYR A 98 -9.26 3.11 1.31
C TYR A 98 -7.76 3.29 1.56
N ARG A 99 -7.41 4.41 2.16
CA ARG A 99 -6.04 4.80 2.50
C ARG A 99 -6.00 5.16 3.98
N ASP A 100 -5.00 4.67 4.69
CA ASP A 100 -4.74 4.98 6.09
C ASP A 100 -3.29 5.44 6.25
N LEU A 101 -2.89 5.88 7.45
CA LEU A 101 -1.51 6.27 7.77
C LEU A 101 -0.46 5.15 7.61
N THR A 102 -0.90 3.91 7.40
CA THR A 102 -0.05 2.75 7.11
C THR A 102 0.23 2.55 5.62
N SER A 103 -0.41 3.35 4.76
CA SER A 103 -0.17 3.37 3.31
C SER A 103 0.88 4.43 2.96
N TYR A 104 1.57 4.27 1.82
CA TYR A 104 2.58 5.26 1.36
C TYR A 104 1.99 6.59 0.87
N ASP A 105 0.66 6.69 0.81
CA ASP A 105 -0.05 7.88 0.33
C ASP A 105 -0.37 8.81 1.50
N SER A 106 -0.20 10.11 1.32
CA SER A 106 -0.22 11.09 2.40
C SER A 106 -1.62 11.42 2.93
N PHE A 107 -2.68 11.05 2.22
CA PHE A 107 -4.06 11.44 2.57
C PHE A 107 -4.90 10.25 3.03
N PRO A 108 -5.30 10.21 4.32
CA PRO A 108 -6.20 9.19 4.82
C PRO A 108 -7.61 9.41 4.26
N SER A 109 -8.28 8.31 3.93
CA SER A 109 -9.66 8.30 3.45
C SER A 109 -10.63 7.99 4.58
N SER A 110 -11.89 8.41 4.46
CA SER A 110 -12.92 7.97 5.41
C SER A 110 -13.24 6.48 5.24
N ASN A 111 -13.24 5.72 6.33
CA ASN A 111 -13.60 4.29 6.36
C ASN A 111 -15.11 4.02 6.24
N ILE A 112 -15.89 5.04 5.87
CA ILE A 112 -17.33 4.93 5.70
C ILE A 112 -17.62 4.31 4.32
N TYR A 113 -18.42 3.24 4.31
CA TYR A 113 -18.95 2.69 3.07
C TYR A 113 -19.99 3.64 2.46
N PRO A 114 -19.88 3.97 1.17
CA PRO A 114 -20.89 4.79 0.50
C PRO A 114 -22.22 4.04 0.46
N LYS A 115 -23.23 4.56 1.16
CA LYS A 115 -24.61 4.04 1.14
C LYS A 115 -25.47 4.77 0.11
N GLU A 116 -25.31 6.09 0.05
CA GLU A 116 -25.98 6.95 -0.92
C GLU A 116 -24.97 7.98 -1.44
N VAL A 117 -24.82 8.07 -2.76
CA VAL A 117 -24.04 9.13 -3.40
C VAL A 117 -24.98 9.80 -4.40
N ARG A 118 -25.35 11.05 -4.14
CA ARG A 118 -26.38 11.82 -4.89
C ARG A 118 -27.81 11.26 -4.77
N GLY A 119 -28.19 10.74 -3.60
CA GLY A 119 -29.56 10.27 -3.34
C GLY A 119 -29.94 8.94 -3.99
N ILE A 120 -28.95 8.19 -4.50
CA ILE A 120 -29.16 6.88 -5.12
C ILE A 120 -28.48 5.81 -4.26
N GLY A 121 -29.22 4.76 -3.90
CA GLY A 121 -28.73 3.66 -3.07
C GLY A 121 -27.66 2.82 -3.78
N PHE A 122 -26.58 2.53 -3.05
CA PHE A 122 -25.48 1.67 -3.49
C PHE A 122 -25.43 0.39 -2.67
N ILE A 123 -25.20 -0.73 -3.36
CA ILE A 123 -24.99 -2.05 -2.77
C ILE A 123 -23.52 -2.42 -2.95
N MET A 124 -22.84 -2.78 -1.88
CA MET A 124 -21.47 -3.29 -1.97
C MET A 124 -21.49 -4.69 -2.56
N ILE A 125 -20.79 -4.89 -3.69
CA ILE A 125 -20.73 -6.19 -4.39
C ILE A 125 -19.42 -6.91 -4.11
N ARG A 126 -18.31 -6.17 -3.93
CA ARG A 126 -17.00 -6.77 -3.73
C ARG A 126 -16.15 -5.97 -2.77
N MET A 127 -15.44 -6.67 -1.89
CA MET A 127 -14.45 -6.11 -0.98
C MET A 127 -13.11 -6.78 -1.27
N ALA A 128 -12.06 -5.98 -1.45
CA ALA A 128 -10.67 -6.43 -1.50
C ALA A 128 -10.04 -6.14 -0.13
N LEU A 129 -9.51 -7.21 0.46
CA LEU A 129 -8.81 -7.26 1.74
C LEU A 129 -7.30 -7.20 1.55
#